data_AF-A0A4P6YUH5-F1
#
_entry.id   AF-A0A4P6YUH5-F1
#
_cell.length_a   1.000
_cell.length_b   1.000
_cell.length_c   1.000
_cell.angle_alpha   90.00
_cell.angle_beta   90.00
_cell.angle_gamma   90.00
#
_symmetry.space_group_name_H-M   'P 1'
#
loop_
_entity.id
_entity.type
_entity.pdbx_description
1 polymer ?
#
loop_
_entity_poly.entity_id
_entity_poly.type
_entity_poly.pdbx_seq_one_letter_code
_entity_poly.pdbx_strand_id
1 'polypeptide(L)'
;MSQFDFDKHIAYFRDAQGVPVVWTVGKHLDGSPDYDQEMYQFASEFQHSTMYNRDYDRVLSKLPYDKLEERDIEKLIVESDDVATFDAITTAIIRGERHLEGMWASMLENGLLLRLTEKLQAIHKNKATVDIK
;
A
#
# COMPACT_ATOMS: atom_id res chain seq x y z
N MET A 1 8.21 19.10 -2.55
CA MET A 1 7.65 17.74 -2.67
C MET A 1 8.46 16.87 -1.72
N SER A 2 7.83 16.21 -0.76
CA SER A 2 8.54 15.29 0.13
C SER A 2 8.94 14.07 -0.69
N GLN A 3 10.21 13.67 -0.62
CA GLN A 3 10.66 12.43 -1.24
C GLN A 3 10.12 11.27 -0.40
N PHE A 4 9.53 10.27 -1.06
CA PHE A 4 9.08 9.06 -0.39
C PHE A 4 10.30 8.21 -0.03
N ASP A 5 10.52 7.95 1.27
CA ASP A 5 11.65 7.18 1.75
C ASP A 5 11.31 5.70 1.85
N PHE A 6 11.56 4.97 0.76
CA PHE A 6 11.32 3.54 0.72
C PHE A 6 12.09 2.76 1.79
N ASP A 7 13.35 3.12 2.08
CA ASP A 7 14.19 2.31 2.97
C ASP A 7 13.71 2.44 4.42
N LYS A 8 13.28 3.65 4.82
CA LYS A 8 12.59 3.90 6.09
C LYS A 8 11.34 3.04 6.24
N HIS A 9 10.45 3.07 5.25
CA HIS A 9 9.17 2.35 5.33
C HIS A 9 9.32 0.83 5.23
N ILE A 10 10.26 0.34 4.42
CA ILE A 10 10.60 -1.09 4.34
C ILE A 10 11.13 -1.59 5.69
N ALA A 11 12.00 -0.83 6.35
CA ALA A 11 12.50 -1.19 7.68
C ALA A 11 11.35 -1.29 8.69
N TYR A 12 10.48 -0.28 8.72
CA TYR A 12 9.28 -0.29 9.56
C TYR A 12 8.39 -1.53 9.31
N PHE A 13 8.03 -1.80 8.06
CA PHE A 13 7.17 -2.94 7.73
C PHE A 13 7.81 -4.30 8.02
N ARG A 14 9.15 -4.39 7.94
CA ARG A 14 9.87 -5.61 8.32
C ARG A 14 9.77 -5.89 9.81
N ASP A 15 9.80 -4.86 10.64
CA ASP A 15 9.68 -4.98 12.09
C ASP A 15 8.22 -5.19 12.52
N ALA A 16 7.27 -4.61 11.80
CA ALA A 16 5.83 -4.73 12.07
C ALA A 16 5.20 -6.05 11.57
N GLN A 17 5.81 -6.72 10.60
CA GLN A 17 5.29 -7.99 10.07
C GLN A 17 5.19 -9.06 11.16
N GLY A 18 4.03 -9.74 11.23
CA GLY A 18 3.76 -10.78 12.21
C GLY A 18 3.43 -10.26 13.62
N VAL A 19 3.42 -8.94 13.83
CA VAL A 19 2.96 -8.31 15.07
C VAL A 19 1.46 -8.02 14.94
N PRO A 20 0.61 -8.57 15.83
CA PRO A 20 -0.83 -8.28 15.81
C PRO A 20 -1.11 -6.79 16.01
N VAL A 21 -1.99 -6.23 15.19
CA VAL A 21 -2.47 -4.86 15.34
C VAL A 21 -3.49 -4.81 16.46
N VAL A 22 -3.37 -3.80 17.32
CA VAL A 22 -4.32 -3.59 18.42
C VAL A 22 -5.61 -3.00 17.85
N TRP A 23 -6.75 -3.58 18.20
CA TRP A 23 -8.05 -3.04 17.84
C TRP A 23 -8.64 -2.29 19.03
N THR A 24 -8.99 -1.01 18.83
CA THR A 24 -9.67 -0.22 19.85
C THR A 24 -11.17 -0.31 19.62
N VAL A 25 -11.89 -0.82 20.63
CA VAL A 25 -13.36 -0.89 20.59
C VAL A 25 -13.89 0.52 20.86
N GLY A 26 -14.50 1.13 19.84
CA GLY A 26 -15.17 2.42 19.96
C GLY A 26 -16.48 2.35 20.75
N LYS A 27 -17.18 3.48 20.85
CA LYS A 27 -18.56 3.54 21.41
C LYS A 27 -19.59 2.76 20.60
N HIS A 28 -19.28 2.47 19.35
CA HIS A 28 -20.03 1.56 18.49
C HIS A 28 -19.29 0.21 18.49
N LEU A 29 -20.03 -0.90 18.50
CA LEU A 29 -19.53 -2.27 18.66
C LEU A 29 -18.51 -2.72 17.59
N ASP A 30 -18.24 -1.88 16.60
CA ASP A 30 -17.25 -2.10 15.55
C ASP A 30 -15.93 -1.45 16.03
N GLY A 31 -14.94 -2.28 16.34
CA GLY A 31 -13.61 -1.80 16.72
C GLY A 31 -12.85 -1.30 15.50
N SER A 32 -12.07 -0.24 15.67
CA SER A 32 -11.17 0.25 14.62
C SER A 32 -9.72 -0.10 14.97
N PRO A 33 -8.90 -0.50 13.98
CA PRO A 33 -7.50 -0.78 14.21
C PRO A 33 -6.75 0.49 14.65
N ASP A 34 -5.93 0.35 15.69
CA ASP A 34 -5.07 1.39 16.23
C ASP A 34 -3.69 1.28 15.60
N TYR A 35 -3.45 2.13 14.60
CA TYR A 35 -2.18 2.19 13.90
C TYR A 35 -1.22 3.14 14.59
N ASP A 36 0.06 2.80 14.59
CA ASP A 36 1.08 3.71 15.07
C ASP A 36 1.27 4.92 14.14
N GLN A 37 2.05 5.88 14.62
CA GLN A 37 2.35 7.10 13.86
C GLN A 37 3.08 6.78 12.53
N GLU A 38 3.78 5.66 12.45
CA GLU A 38 4.69 5.35 11.35
C GLU A 38 3.89 4.84 10.15
N MET A 39 2.83 4.07 10.41
CA MET A 39 1.83 3.72 9.38
C MET A 39 1.12 4.94 8.81
N TYR A 40 0.73 5.90 9.65
CA TYR A 40 0.11 7.14 9.17
C TYR A 40 1.09 8.04 8.40
N GLN A 41 2.37 8.07 8.81
CA GLN A 41 3.42 8.75 8.07
C GLN A 41 3.62 8.12 6.69
N PHE A 42 3.68 6.79 6.58
CA PHE A 42 3.75 6.09 5.30
C PHE A 42 2.62 6.50 4.36
N ALA A 43 1.37 6.45 4.84
CA ALA A 43 0.22 6.84 4.04
C ALA A 43 0.27 8.31 3.60
N SER A 44 0.64 9.21 4.51
CA SER A 44 0.78 10.64 4.23
C SER A 44 1.89 10.93 3.21
N GLU A 45 3.08 10.35 3.41
CA GLU A 45 4.22 10.52 2.51
C GLU A 45 3.90 9.96 1.11
N PHE A 46 3.26 8.79 1.04
CA PHE A 46 2.81 8.21 -0.22
C PHE A 46 1.82 9.13 -0.94
N GLN A 47 0.81 9.66 -0.24
CA GLN A 47 -0.19 10.57 -0.81
C GLN A 47 0.40 11.87 -1.38
N HIS A 48 1.51 12.33 -0.83
CA HIS A 48 2.22 13.52 -1.31
C HIS A 48 3.34 13.21 -2.31
N SER A 49 3.58 11.94 -2.62
CA SER A 49 4.58 11.50 -3.58
C SER A 49 4.08 11.59 -5.02
N THR A 50 5.00 11.46 -5.98
CA THR A 50 4.66 11.37 -7.41
C THR A 50 3.99 10.04 -7.80
N MET A 51 4.01 9.05 -6.91
CA MET A 51 3.43 7.72 -7.11
C MET A 51 1.94 7.70 -6.77
N TYR A 52 1.43 8.76 -6.11
CA TYR A 52 0.01 8.87 -5.84
C TYR A 52 -0.76 9.08 -7.15
N ASN A 53 -1.52 8.06 -7.55
CA ASN A 53 -2.29 8.07 -8.79
C ASN A 53 -3.67 8.68 -8.54
N ARG A 54 -3.89 9.90 -9.03
CA ARG A 54 -5.18 10.60 -8.88
C ARG A 54 -6.33 9.95 -9.64
N ASP A 55 -6.01 9.22 -10.72
CA ASP A 55 -6.97 8.54 -11.59
C ASP A 55 -7.00 7.02 -11.30
N TYR A 56 -6.61 6.61 -10.10
CA TYR A 56 -6.52 5.20 -9.71
C TYR A 56 -7.82 4.43 -10.00
N ASP A 57 -8.99 5.03 -9.74
CA ASP A 57 -10.30 4.42 -10.03
C ASP A 57 -10.44 3.98 -11.51
N ARG A 58 -9.93 4.79 -12.45
CA ARG A 58 -9.96 4.50 -13.89
C ARG A 58 -8.98 3.39 -14.28
N VAL A 59 -7.86 3.28 -13.57
CA VAL A 59 -6.89 2.20 -13.79
C VAL A 59 -7.46 0.89 -13.25
N LEU A 60 -8.01 0.92 -12.04
CA LEU A 60 -8.64 -0.25 -11.41
C LEU A 60 -9.83 -0.76 -12.19
N SER A 61 -10.66 0.11 -12.78
CA SER A 61 -11.85 -0.31 -13.55
C SER A 61 -11.51 -1.12 -14.81
N LYS A 62 -10.24 -1.16 -15.22
CA LYS A 62 -9.76 -1.96 -16.37
C LYS A 62 -9.18 -3.29 -15.94
N LEU A 63 -8.95 -3.49 -14.65
CA LEU A 63 -8.48 -4.75 -14.12
C LEU A 63 -9.64 -5.75 -14.08
N PRO A 64 -9.39 -7.06 -14.18
CA PRO A 64 -10.43 -8.08 -14.17
C PRO A 64 -11.00 -8.37 -12.77
N TYR A 65 -10.82 -7.45 -11.80
CA TYR A 65 -11.20 -7.63 -10.40
C TYR A 65 -12.43 -6.79 -10.08
N ASP A 66 -13.49 -7.44 -9.61
CA ASP A 66 -14.71 -6.74 -9.14
C ASP A 66 -14.47 -6.04 -7.80
N LYS A 67 -13.62 -6.63 -6.95
CA LYS A 67 -13.13 -6.08 -5.69
C LYS A 67 -11.66 -6.45 -5.53
N LEU A 68 -10.87 -5.55 -4.98
CA LEU A 68 -9.46 -5.80 -4.73
C LEU A 68 -9.31 -6.48 -3.37
N GLU A 69 -9.11 -7.79 -3.38
CA GLU A 69 -8.83 -8.58 -2.18
C GLU A 69 -7.31 -8.80 -2.00
N GLU A 70 -6.88 -9.20 -0.80
CA GLU A 70 -5.47 -9.47 -0.51
C GLU A 70 -4.83 -10.46 -1.47
N ARG A 71 -5.57 -11.51 -1.86
CA ARG A 71 -5.09 -12.52 -2.80
C ARG A 71 -4.81 -11.92 -4.18
N ASP A 72 -5.62 -10.96 -4.62
CA ASP A 72 -5.42 -10.27 -5.89
C ASP A 72 -4.21 -9.36 -5.83
N ILE A 73 -4.01 -8.68 -4.69
CA ILE A 73 -2.82 -7.86 -4.42
C ILE A 73 -1.56 -8.74 -4.44
N GLU A 74 -1.57 -9.90 -3.78
CA GLU A 74 -0.45 -10.85 -3.82
C GLU A 74 -0.11 -11.29 -5.24
N LYS A 75 -1.13 -11.63 -6.02
CA LYS A 75 -0.95 -12.02 -7.43
C LYS A 75 -0.35 -10.88 -8.24
N LEU A 76 -0.83 -9.66 -8.07
CA LEU A 76 -0.34 -8.47 -8.75
C LEU A 76 1.11 -8.15 -8.37
N ILE A 77 1.49 -8.33 -7.10
CA ILE A 77 2.88 -8.20 -6.62
C ILE A 77 3.83 -9.12 -7.40
N VAL A 78 3.40 -10.34 -7.69
CA VAL A 78 4.22 -11.34 -8.39
C VAL A 78 4.22 -11.13 -9.90
N GLU A 79 3.06 -10.86 -10.50
CA GLU A 79 2.87 -10.98 -11.94
C GLU A 79 2.97 -9.67 -12.72
N SER A 80 2.80 -8.51 -12.06
CA SER A 80 2.77 -7.22 -12.74
C SER A 80 4.10 -6.47 -12.61
N ASP A 81 4.51 -5.81 -13.68
CA ASP A 81 5.62 -4.84 -13.73
C ASP A 81 5.14 -3.46 -14.20
N ASP A 82 3.82 -3.27 -14.34
CA ASP A 82 3.24 -2.01 -14.78
C ASP A 82 3.22 -0.98 -13.62
N VAL A 83 4.06 0.03 -13.74
CA VAL A 83 4.19 1.16 -12.81
C VAL A 83 2.83 1.80 -12.54
N ALA A 84 2.04 2.07 -13.59
CA ALA A 84 0.77 2.79 -13.44
C ALA A 84 -0.26 1.97 -12.67
N THR A 85 -0.26 0.65 -12.88
CA THR A 85 -1.09 -0.30 -12.15
C THR A 85 -0.68 -0.37 -10.66
N PHE A 86 0.62 -0.44 -10.35
CA PHE A 86 1.08 -0.46 -8.95
C PHE A 86 0.81 0.84 -8.20
N ASP A 87 1.03 1.98 -8.85
CA ASP A 87 0.71 3.29 -8.28
C ASP A 87 -0.80 3.39 -7.99
N ALA A 88 -1.65 2.89 -8.89
CA ALA A 88 -3.10 2.86 -8.69
C ALA A 88 -3.53 1.93 -7.56
N ILE A 89 -3.03 0.69 -7.53
CA ILE A 89 -3.35 -0.30 -6.47
C ILE A 89 -2.90 0.22 -5.11
N THR A 90 -1.68 0.73 -5.00
CA THR A 90 -1.17 1.28 -3.74
C THR A 90 -2.00 2.48 -3.31
N THR A 91 -2.37 3.37 -4.23
CA THR A 91 -3.29 4.48 -3.94
C THR A 91 -4.64 3.99 -3.42
N ALA A 92 -5.19 2.95 -4.02
CA ALA A 92 -6.46 2.35 -3.61
C ALA A 92 -6.40 1.76 -2.22
N ILE A 93 -5.32 1.06 -1.87
CA ILE A 93 -5.10 0.50 -0.53
C ILE A 93 -4.97 1.62 0.50
N ILE A 94 -4.17 2.65 0.21
CA ILE A 94 -3.97 3.79 1.12
C ILE A 94 -5.27 4.60 1.34
N ARG A 95 -6.11 4.73 0.31
CA ARG A 95 -7.41 5.41 0.45
C ARG A 95 -8.47 4.49 1.05
N GLY A 96 -8.37 3.21 0.75
CA GLY A 96 -9.34 2.16 1.06
C GLY A 96 -9.51 1.96 2.55
N GLU A 97 -8.46 2.13 3.36
CA GLU A 97 -8.56 1.98 4.82
C GLU A 97 -9.63 2.88 5.46
N ARG A 98 -9.90 4.06 4.89
CA ARG A 98 -10.97 4.95 5.38
C ARG A 98 -12.39 4.41 5.12
N HIS A 99 -12.50 3.37 4.30
CA HIS A 99 -13.76 2.79 3.81
C HIS A 99 -13.86 1.28 4.05
N LEU A 100 -12.73 0.61 4.31
CA LEU A 100 -12.56 -0.82 4.56
C LEU A 100 -11.66 -0.96 5.80
N GLU A 101 -12.26 -0.81 6.98
CA GLU A 101 -11.54 -0.91 8.25
C GLU A 101 -10.86 -2.28 8.37
N GLY A 102 -9.53 -2.29 8.57
CA GLY A 102 -8.76 -3.51 8.84
C GLY A 102 -7.99 -4.10 7.66
N MET A 103 -8.06 -3.52 6.45
CA MET A 103 -7.22 -3.96 5.33
C MET A 103 -5.74 -3.72 5.63
N TRP A 104 -5.38 -2.53 6.12
CA TRP A 104 -4.01 -2.24 6.54
C TRP A 104 -3.57 -3.16 7.67
N ALA A 105 -4.43 -3.40 8.67
CA ALA A 105 -4.11 -4.29 9.78
C ALA A 105 -3.74 -5.70 9.30
N SER A 106 -4.61 -6.31 8.49
CA SER A 106 -4.36 -7.64 7.93
C SER A 106 -3.10 -7.66 7.05
N MET A 107 -2.92 -6.67 6.19
CA MET A 107 -1.75 -6.57 5.32
C MET A 107 -0.43 -6.28 6.06
N LEU A 108 -0.50 -5.62 7.22
CA LEU A 108 0.65 -5.37 8.09
C LEU A 108 1.05 -6.68 8.77
N GLU A 109 0.09 -7.36 9.39
CA GLU A 109 0.29 -8.63 10.09
C GLU A 109 0.86 -9.72 9.17
N ASN A 110 0.31 -9.87 7.96
CA ASN A 110 0.72 -10.90 7.01
C ASN A 110 1.94 -10.49 6.14
N GLY A 111 2.47 -9.28 6.32
CA GLY A 111 3.62 -8.76 5.57
C GLY A 111 3.35 -8.41 4.10
N LEU A 112 2.10 -8.28 3.69
CA LEU A 112 1.74 -7.86 2.34
C LEU A 112 2.13 -6.40 2.08
N LEU A 113 2.05 -5.51 3.09
CA LEU A 113 2.52 -4.12 2.97
C LEU A 113 4.03 -4.03 2.72
N LEU A 114 4.83 -4.89 3.36
CA LEU A 114 6.27 -4.98 3.10
C LEU A 114 6.52 -5.35 1.64
N ARG A 115 5.93 -6.47 1.19
CA ARG A 115 6.09 -6.98 -0.19
C ARG A 115 5.62 -5.97 -1.24
N LEU A 116 4.49 -5.30 -0.99
CA LEU A 116 3.99 -4.24 -1.86
C LEU A 116 5.00 -3.08 -1.97
N THR A 117 5.55 -2.64 -0.84
CA THR A 117 6.49 -1.50 -0.78
C THR A 117 7.82 -1.84 -1.45
N GLU A 118 8.35 -3.05 -1.23
CA GLU A 118 9.56 -3.54 -1.90
C GLU A 118 9.38 -3.62 -3.42
N LYS A 119 8.24 -4.15 -3.88
CA LYS A 119 7.91 -4.25 -5.31
C LYS A 119 7.73 -2.87 -5.95
N LEU A 120 7.07 -1.94 -5.25
CA LEU A 120 6.94 -0.54 -5.69
C LEU A 120 8.32 0.11 -5.85
N GLN A 121 9.23 -0.08 -4.88
CA GLN A 121 10.61 0.42 -4.98
C GLN A 121 11.32 -0.16 -6.22
N ALA A 122 11.20 -1.47 -6.45
CA ALA A 122 11.85 -2.16 -7.56
C ALA A 122 11.36 -1.64 -8.93
N ILE A 123 10.04 -1.50 -9.10
CA ILE A 123 9.46 -1.02 -10.37
C ILE A 123 9.88 0.43 -10.66
N HIS A 124 9.88 1.32 -9.66
CA HIS A 124 10.28 2.71 -9.85
C HIS A 124 11.80 2.87 -10.08
N LYS A 125 12.64 2.02 -9.49
CA LYS A 125 14.08 1.93 -9.81
C LYS A 125 14.30 1.49 -11.27
N ASN A 126 13.53 0.51 -11.74
CA ASN A 126 13.63 0.01 -13.11
C ASN A 126 13.20 1.08 -14.13
N LYS A 127 12.10 1.80 -13.88
CA LYS A 127 11.65 2.91 -14.72
C LYS A 127 12.73 3.98 -14.88
N ALA A 128 13.33 4.42 -13.77
CA ALA A 128 14.42 5.40 -13.80
C ALA A 128 15.62 4.93 -14.64
N THR A 129 15.85 3.62 -14.74
CA THR A 129 16.95 3.06 -15.53
C THR A 129 16.62 2.99 -17.02
N VAL A 130 15.33 2.81 -17.38
CA VAL A 130 14.87 2.72 -18.78
C VAL A 130 14.80 4.11 -19.43
N ASP A 131 14.43 5.15 -18.68
CA ASP A 131 14.31 6.53 -19.19
C ASP A 131 15.67 7.20 -19.51
N ILE A 132 16.80 6.53 -19.23
CA ILE A 132 18.19 7.03 -19.46
C ILE A 132 18.82 6.44 -20.74
N LYS A 133 18.11 5.57 -21.49
CA LYS A 133 18.60 4.98 -22.75
C LYS A 133 17.88 5.53 -23.97
#